data_AF-A0A6P0H5U9-F1
#
_entry.id   AF-A0A6P0H5U9-F1
#
_cell.length_a   1.000
_cell.length_b   1.000
_cell.length_c   1.000
_cell.angle_alpha   90.00
_cell.angle_beta   90.00
_cell.angle_gamma   90.00
#
_symmetry.space_group_name_H-M   'P 1'
#
loop_
_entity.id
_entity.type
_entity.pdbx_description
1 polymer ?
#
loop_
_entity_poly.entity_id
_entity_poly.type
_entity_poly.pdbx_seq_one_letter_code
_entity_poly.pdbx_strand_id
1 'polypeptide(L)'
;MTTPTESAAGLGARRARQYLSLADAGHGEQADFVIAVLRDPGELLAVGAGLTALARMSARMLPPAPRARAGARQHELARLRDGAGSDVDALRSWLREAGAEVLAVARLAEPEPVARRVLFAPT
;
A
#
# COMPACT_ATOMS: atom_id res chain seq x y z
N MET A 1 24.13 0.82 24.13
CA MET A 1 23.65 1.29 22.82
C MET A 1 22.68 0.24 22.27
N THR A 2 21.38 0.47 22.35
CA THR A 2 20.40 -0.36 21.63
C THR A 2 20.37 0.15 20.20
N THR A 3 20.89 -0.65 19.25
CA THR A 3 20.52 -0.49 17.84
C THR A 3 19.00 -0.44 17.77
N PRO A 4 18.39 0.53 17.07
CA PRO A 4 16.94 0.49 16.87
C PRO A 4 16.64 -0.78 16.08
N THR A 5 16.17 -1.82 16.77
CA THR A 5 15.57 -2.98 16.11
C THR A 5 14.37 -2.45 15.37
N GLU A 6 14.46 -2.52 14.06
CA GLU A 6 13.42 -2.05 13.18
C GLU A 6 12.10 -2.76 13.44
N SER A 7 11.05 -2.00 13.69
CA SER A 7 9.73 -2.58 13.98
C SER A 7 9.11 -3.17 12.71
N ALA A 8 8.28 -4.21 12.88
CA ALA A 8 7.51 -4.80 11.78
C ALA A 8 6.69 -3.74 11.02
N ALA A 9 6.15 -2.74 11.73
CA ALA A 9 5.44 -1.61 11.13
C ALA A 9 6.35 -0.74 10.26
N GLY A 10 7.58 -0.45 10.69
CA GLY A 10 8.57 0.30 9.90
C GLY A 10 8.96 -0.44 8.62
N LEU A 11 9.24 -1.74 8.74
CA LEU A 11 9.56 -2.60 7.59
C LEU A 11 8.38 -2.71 6.61
N GLY A 12 7.17 -2.92 7.12
CA GLY A 12 5.94 -2.94 6.34
C GLY A 12 5.72 -1.64 5.56
N ALA A 13 5.88 -0.49 6.23
CA ALA A 13 5.74 0.82 5.59
C ALA A 13 6.78 1.06 4.48
N ARG A 14 8.02 0.58 4.63
CA ARG A 14 9.03 0.70 3.57
C ARG A 14 8.76 -0.24 2.40
N ARG A 15 8.38 -1.50 2.66
CA ARG A 15 7.98 -2.43 1.59
C ARG A 15 6.76 -1.94 0.83
N ALA A 16 5.79 -1.34 1.50
CA ALA A 16 4.63 -0.70 0.85
C ALA A 16 5.05 0.42 -0.11
N ARG A 17 5.97 1.30 0.31
CA ARG A 17 6.52 2.34 -0.55
C ARG A 17 7.31 1.77 -1.73
N GLN A 18 8.15 0.77 -1.48
CA GLN A 18 8.91 0.08 -2.53
C GLN A 18 7.98 -0.55 -3.58
N TYR A 19 6.96 -1.28 -3.14
CA TYR A 19 5.93 -1.86 -4.00
C TYR A 19 5.27 -0.79 -4.89
N LEU A 20 4.81 0.32 -4.29
CA LEU A 20 4.13 1.39 -5.02
C LEU A 20 5.06 2.13 -5.98
N SER A 21 6.33 2.36 -5.59
CA SER A 21 7.32 3.01 -6.44
C SER A 21 7.59 2.18 -7.71
N LEU A 22 7.74 0.87 -7.57
CA LEU A 22 7.92 -0.05 -8.70
C LEU A 22 6.66 -0.11 -9.56
N ALA A 23 5.48 -0.25 -8.94
CA ALA A 23 4.23 -0.34 -9.66
C ALA A 23 3.89 0.95 -10.44
N ASP A 24 4.13 2.13 -9.85
CA ASP A 24 3.91 3.42 -10.53
C ASP A 24 4.91 3.65 -11.67
N ALA A 25 6.14 3.12 -11.55
CA ALA A 25 7.15 3.14 -12.61
C ALA A 25 6.88 2.12 -13.74
N GLY A 26 5.83 1.31 -13.64
CA GLY A 26 5.49 0.28 -14.64
C GLY A 26 6.27 -1.02 -14.47
N HIS A 27 7.00 -1.20 -13.37
CA HIS A 27 7.74 -2.41 -13.06
C HIS A 27 6.89 -3.43 -12.29
N GLY A 28 5.78 -3.87 -12.91
CA GLY A 28 4.78 -4.73 -12.28
C GLY A 28 5.35 -6.02 -11.68
N GLU A 29 6.18 -6.75 -12.43
CA GLU A 29 6.79 -8.00 -11.94
C GLU A 29 7.68 -7.79 -10.71
N GLN A 30 8.44 -6.68 -10.68
CA GLN A 30 9.30 -6.33 -9.57
C GLN A 30 8.48 -5.91 -8.35
N ALA A 31 7.39 -5.17 -8.57
CA ALA A 31 6.44 -4.83 -7.50
C ALA A 31 5.83 -6.10 -6.92
N ASP A 32 5.33 -7.02 -7.75
CA ASP A 32 4.78 -8.30 -7.32
C ASP A 32 5.79 -9.13 -6.53
N PHE A 33 7.07 -9.10 -6.92
CA PHE A 33 8.13 -9.79 -6.19
C PHE A 33 8.27 -9.30 -4.74
N VAL A 34 8.10 -8.00 -4.46
CA VAL A 34 8.18 -7.42 -3.11
C VAL A 34 7.22 -8.11 -2.13
N ILE A 35 6.03 -8.48 -2.59
CA ILE A 35 5.01 -9.17 -1.76
C ILE A 35 5.07 -10.68 -1.90
N ALA A 36 5.52 -11.23 -3.02
CA ALA A 36 5.58 -12.66 -3.28
C ALA A 36 6.61 -13.39 -2.39
N VAL A 37 7.70 -12.71 -2.02
CA VAL A 37 8.73 -13.26 -1.13
C VAL A 37 8.29 -13.38 0.32
N LEU A 38 7.26 -12.65 0.73
CA LEU A 38 6.76 -12.65 2.11
C LEU A 38 5.95 -13.92 2.38
N ARG A 39 6.36 -14.67 3.40
CA ARG A 39 5.73 -15.94 3.80
C ARG A 39 4.92 -15.82 5.08
N ASP A 40 5.18 -14.78 5.87
CA ASP A 40 4.51 -14.54 7.14
C ASP A 40 3.28 -13.64 6.95
N PRO A 41 2.09 -14.05 7.43
CA PRO A 41 0.89 -13.22 7.37
C PRO A 41 1.04 -11.87 8.08
N GLY A 42 1.78 -11.82 9.19
CA GLY A 42 2.05 -10.58 9.92
C GLY A 42 2.87 -9.58 9.10
N GLU A 43 3.87 -10.06 8.34
CA GLU A 43 4.60 -9.23 7.38
C GLU A 43 3.68 -8.67 6.30
N LEU A 44 2.82 -9.50 5.71
CA LEU A 44 1.86 -9.08 4.68
C LEU A 44 0.87 -8.04 5.24
N LEU A 45 0.35 -8.25 6.45
CA LEU A 45 -0.51 -7.29 7.15
C LEU A 45 0.22 -5.98 7.45
N ALA A 46 1.50 -6.03 7.81
CA ALA A 46 2.32 -4.84 8.04
C ALA A 46 2.51 -4.03 6.74
N VAL A 47 2.72 -4.69 5.59
CA VAL A 47 2.73 -4.01 4.28
C VAL A 47 1.37 -3.37 4.00
N GLY A 48 0.28 -4.09 4.21
CA GLY A 48 -1.06 -3.58 3.98
C GLY A 48 -1.44 -2.40 4.89
N ALA A 49 -0.95 -2.37 6.12
CA ALA A 49 -1.06 -1.21 7.01
C ALA A 49 -0.32 0.01 6.44
N GLY A 50 0.88 -0.20 5.87
CA GLY A 50 1.62 0.83 5.13
C GLY A 50 0.84 1.38 3.92
N LEU A 51 0.26 0.49 3.11
CA LEU A 51 -0.59 0.89 1.97
C LEU A 51 -1.81 1.69 2.44
N THR A 52 -2.49 1.26 3.50
CA THR A 52 -3.64 1.96 4.08
C THR A 52 -3.27 3.37 4.54
N ALA A 53 -2.11 3.53 5.18
CA ALA A 53 -1.62 4.84 5.61
C ALA A 53 -1.38 5.78 4.42
N LEU A 54 -0.79 5.27 3.34
CA LEU A 54 -0.53 6.03 2.10
C LEU A 54 -1.83 6.39 1.35
N ALA A 55 -2.80 5.48 1.29
CA ALA A 55 -4.13 5.77 0.74
C ALA A 55 -4.81 6.91 1.50
N ARG A 56 -4.81 6.85 2.84
CA ARG A 56 -5.40 7.90 3.68
C ARG A 56 -4.68 9.23 3.52
N MET A 57 -3.35 9.21 3.43
CA MET A 57 -2.56 10.41 3.17
C MET A 57 -2.95 11.05 1.84
N SER A 58 -2.99 10.27 0.77
CA SER A 58 -3.35 10.75 -0.58
C SER A 58 -4.79 11.25 -0.64
N ALA A 59 -5.73 10.53 -0.01
CA ALA A 59 -7.14 10.90 0.03
C ALA A 59 -7.40 12.24 0.74
N ARG A 60 -6.51 12.68 1.65
CA ARG A 60 -6.62 14.01 2.28
C ARG A 60 -6.46 15.16 1.28
N MET A 61 -5.89 14.93 0.11
CA MET A 61 -5.71 15.94 -0.94
C MET A 61 -6.91 16.03 -1.91
N LEU A 62 -7.85 15.08 -1.85
CA LEU A 62 -8.95 14.99 -2.83
C LEU A 62 -10.10 15.99 -2.57
N PRO A 63 -10.97 16.26 -3.55
CA PRO A 63 -12.29 16.85 -3.28
C PRO A 63 -13.22 15.91 -2.48
N PRO A 64 -14.31 16.39 -1.87
CA PRO A 64 -15.18 15.58 -1.00
C PRO A 64 -15.74 14.30 -1.65
N ALA A 65 -16.27 14.39 -2.87
CA ALA A 65 -16.85 13.24 -3.57
C ALA A 65 -15.84 12.11 -3.87
N PRO A 66 -14.68 12.36 -4.52
CA PRO A 66 -13.66 11.32 -4.71
C PRO A 66 -13.05 10.83 -3.39
N ARG A 67 -12.93 11.68 -2.36
CA ARG A 67 -12.52 11.24 -1.01
C ARG A 67 -13.52 10.24 -0.41
N ALA A 68 -14.81 10.48 -0.54
CA ALA A 68 -15.85 9.56 -0.04
C ALA A 68 -15.79 8.20 -0.74
N ARG A 69 -15.58 8.19 -2.07
CA ARG A 69 -15.40 6.95 -2.86
C ARG A 69 -14.15 6.17 -2.41
N ALA A 70 -13.03 6.85 -2.23
CA ALA A 70 -11.81 6.23 -1.71
C ALA A 70 -12.05 5.63 -0.30
N GLY A 71 -12.78 6.33 0.56
CA GLY A 71 -13.18 5.82 1.88
C GLY A 71 -14.00 4.54 1.80
N ALA A 72 -15.00 4.49 0.91
CA ALA A 72 -15.81 3.29 0.68
C ALA A 72 -14.96 2.11 0.16
N ARG A 73 -14.03 2.36 -0.77
CA ARG A 73 -13.14 1.33 -1.30
C ARG A 73 -12.17 0.81 -0.24
N GLN A 74 -11.65 1.66 0.64
CA GLN A 74 -10.85 1.24 1.79
C GLN A 74 -11.64 0.37 2.77
N HIS A 75 -12.94 0.64 2.96
CA HIS A 75 -13.80 -0.23 3.78
C HIS A 75 -13.95 -1.62 3.15
N GLU A 76 -14.17 -1.70 1.83
CA GLU A 76 -14.24 -2.98 1.12
C GLU A 76 -12.93 -3.77 1.20
N LEU A 77 -11.80 -3.10 1.00
CA LEU A 77 -10.48 -3.72 1.15
C LEU A 77 -10.23 -4.24 2.57
N ALA A 78 -10.76 -3.58 3.60
CA ALA A 78 -10.68 -4.09 4.97
C ALA A 78 -11.49 -5.39 5.15
N ARG A 79 -12.67 -5.49 4.52
CA ARG A 79 -13.48 -6.73 4.55
C ARG A 79 -12.78 -7.88 3.83
N LEU A 80 -12.16 -7.61 2.68
CA LEU A 80 -11.36 -8.61 1.94
C LEU A 80 -10.18 -9.12 2.76
N ARG A 81 -9.46 -8.21 3.45
CA ARG A 81 -8.39 -8.58 4.38
C ARG A 81 -8.90 -9.49 5.50
N ASP A 82 -10.01 -9.09 6.12
CA ASP A 82 -10.57 -9.82 7.26
C ASP A 82 -11.06 -11.21 6.83
N GLY A 83 -11.61 -11.33 5.61
CA GLY A 83 -11.97 -12.61 5.00
C GLY A 83 -10.78 -13.50 4.63
N ALA A 84 -9.63 -12.91 4.26
CA ALA A 84 -8.39 -13.65 3.99
C ALA A 84 -7.77 -14.25 5.27
N GLY A 85 -7.97 -13.62 6.42
CA GLY A 85 -7.44 -14.10 7.70
C GLY A 85 -5.91 -14.25 7.69
N SER A 86 -5.41 -15.47 7.87
CA SER A 86 -3.98 -15.81 7.81
C SER A 86 -3.56 -16.54 6.53
N ASP A 87 -4.44 -16.64 5.53
CA ASP A 87 -4.11 -17.20 4.22
C ASP A 87 -3.15 -16.27 3.47
N VAL A 88 -1.92 -16.73 3.28
CA VAL A 88 -0.83 -15.99 2.64
C VAL A 88 -1.15 -15.61 1.20
N ASP A 89 -1.77 -16.50 0.42
CA ASP A 89 -2.04 -16.26 -0.99
C ASP A 89 -3.26 -15.35 -1.19
N ALA A 90 -4.26 -15.49 -0.32
CA ALA A 90 -5.37 -14.53 -0.24
C ALA A 90 -4.87 -13.14 0.16
N LEU A 91 -3.99 -13.03 1.17
CA LEU A 91 -3.40 -11.76 1.59
C LEU A 91 -2.53 -11.11 0.51
N ARG A 92 -1.77 -11.87 -0.27
CA ARG A 92 -1.02 -11.34 -1.43
C ARG A 92 -1.96 -10.78 -2.49
N SER A 93 -3.06 -11.46 -2.76
CA SER A 93 -4.07 -11.00 -3.71
C SER A 93 -4.73 -9.70 -3.22
N TRP A 94 -5.07 -9.65 -1.94
CA TRP A 94 -5.54 -8.43 -1.28
C TRP A 94 -4.53 -7.27 -1.37
N LEU A 95 -3.24 -7.51 -1.17
CA LEU A 95 -2.20 -6.48 -1.29
C LEU A 95 -2.10 -5.90 -2.71
N ARG A 96 -2.29 -6.72 -3.75
CA ARG A 96 -2.32 -6.22 -5.13
C ARG A 96 -3.49 -5.26 -5.35
N GLU A 97 -4.68 -5.62 -4.87
CA GLU A 97 -5.86 -4.75 -4.93
C GLU A 97 -5.68 -3.47 -4.13
N ALA A 98 -5.17 -3.57 -2.90
CA ALA A 98 -4.90 -2.41 -2.05
C ALA A 98 -3.86 -1.48 -2.68
N GLY A 99 -2.82 -2.05 -3.28
CA GLY A 99 -1.79 -1.29 -3.99
C GLY A 99 -2.34 -0.57 -5.23
N ALA A 100 -3.16 -1.23 -6.03
CA ALA A 100 -3.83 -0.62 -7.18
C ALA A 100 -4.72 0.55 -6.76
N GLU A 101 -5.45 0.41 -5.64
CA GLU A 101 -6.28 1.48 -5.09
C GLU A 101 -5.44 2.67 -4.62
N VAL A 102 -4.34 2.44 -3.88
CA VAL A 102 -3.45 3.52 -3.45
C VAL A 102 -2.95 4.32 -4.66
N LEU A 103 -2.53 3.63 -5.73
CA LEU A 103 -2.10 4.29 -6.95
C LEU A 103 -3.23 5.08 -7.60
N ALA A 104 -4.44 4.54 -7.68
CA ALA A 104 -5.60 5.23 -8.23
C ALA A 104 -5.91 6.52 -7.46
N VAL A 105 -5.98 6.45 -6.13
CA VAL A 105 -6.18 7.60 -5.25
C VAL A 105 -5.05 8.61 -5.41
N ALA A 106 -3.80 8.14 -5.51
CA ALA A 106 -2.65 9.02 -5.70
C ALA A 106 -2.71 9.78 -7.04
N ARG A 107 -3.12 9.17 -8.16
CA ARG A 107 -3.24 9.91 -9.44
C ARG A 107 -4.39 10.90 -9.44
N LEU A 108 -5.44 10.64 -8.67
CA LEU A 108 -6.52 11.60 -8.48
C LEU A 108 -6.08 12.79 -7.63
N ALA A 109 -5.20 12.56 -6.66
CA ALA A 109 -4.65 13.59 -5.78
C ALA A 109 -3.57 14.42 -6.47
N GLU A 110 -2.73 13.77 -7.26
CA GLU A 110 -1.61 14.37 -7.98
C GLU A 110 -1.47 13.70 -9.35
N PRO A 111 -1.97 14.31 -10.43
CA PRO A 111 -1.91 13.70 -11.75
C PRO A 111 -0.47 13.62 -12.27
N GLU A 112 0.39 14.57 -11.89
CA GLU A 112 1.76 14.65 -12.41
C GLU A 112 2.63 13.49 -11.86
N PRO A 113 3.19 12.63 -12.74
CA PRO A 113 3.98 11.48 -12.31
C PRO A 113 5.19 11.85 -11.45
N VAL A 114 5.84 12.98 -11.73
CA VAL A 114 7.04 13.42 -10.99
C VAL A 114 6.68 13.80 -9.56
N ALA A 115 5.57 14.50 -9.36
CA ALA A 115 5.09 14.88 -8.04
C ALA A 115 4.60 13.67 -7.23
N ARG A 116 3.97 12.68 -7.87
CA ARG A 116 3.58 11.42 -7.21
C ARG A 116 4.75 10.60 -6.68
N ARG A 117 5.89 10.59 -7.37
CA ARG A 117 7.09 9.86 -6.91
C ARG A 117 7.54 10.30 -5.52
N VAL A 118 7.30 11.57 -5.16
CA VAL A 118 7.60 12.10 -3.82
C VAL A 118 6.73 11.44 -2.74
N LEU A 119 5.49 11.06 -3.05
CA LEU A 119 4.58 10.38 -2.12
C LEU A 119 5.08 8.98 -1.73
N PHE A 120 5.86 8.33 -2.60
CA PHE A 120 6.36 6.97 -2.40
C PHE A 120 7.87 6.90 -2.11
N ALA A 121 8.57 8.03 -2.12
CA ALA A 121 9.99 8.07 -1.82
C ALA A 121 10.26 7.56 -0.38
N PRO A 122 11.31 6.74 -0.18
CA PRO A 122 11.74 6.40 1.18
C PRO A 122 12.26 7.68 1.85
N THR A 123 11.64 8.05 2.97
CA THR A 123 12.14 9.06 3.92
C THR A 123 13.31 8.52 4.73
#